data_AF-A0A7H4GLH8-F1
#
_entry.id   AF-A0A7H4GLH8-F1
#
_cell.length_a   1.000
_cell.length_b   1.000
_cell.length_c   1.000
_cell.angle_alpha   90.00
_cell.angle_beta   90.00
_cell.angle_gamma   90.00
#
_symmetry.space_group_name_H-M   'P 1'
#
loop_
_entity.id
_entity.type
_entity.pdbx_description
1 polymer ?
#
loop_
_entity_poly.entity_id
_entity_poly.type
_entity_poly.pdbx_seq_one_letter_code
_entity_poly.pdbx_strand_id
1 'polypeptide(L)' 'MRQVSSLRHTRWECKYHIVFIPKYRRKRLYGVIRRELIEVFPLCVNITPNST' A
#
# COMPACT_ATOMS: atom_id res chain seq x y z
N MET A 1 -14.46 10.29 9.24
CA MET A 1 -13.88 9.69 10.47
C MET A 1 -12.38 9.55 10.28
N ARG A 2 -11.54 9.90 11.28
CA ARG A 2 -10.09 9.69 11.22
C ARG A 2 -9.81 8.23 11.56
N GLN A 3 -9.10 7.50 10.68
CA GLN A 3 -8.60 6.15 10.94
C GLN A 3 -7.37 6.28 11.84
N VAL A 4 -7.54 6.08 13.14
CA VAL A 4 -6.46 6.15 14.14
C VAL A 4 -6.20 4.74 14.63
N SER A 5 -4.99 4.23 14.43
CA SER A 5 -4.55 2.95 14.98
C SER A 5 -4.03 3.17 16.40
N SER A 6 -4.28 2.21 17.29
CA SER A 6 -3.88 2.30 18.68
C SER A 6 -3.28 1.00 19.20
N LEU A 7 -2.12 1.10 19.84
CA LEU A 7 -1.59 0.10 20.76
C LEU A 7 -1.84 0.55 22.21
N ARG A 8 -1.55 -0.33 23.18
CA ARG A 8 -1.81 -0.06 24.62
C ARG A 8 -1.26 1.27 25.14
N HIS A 9 -0.18 1.80 24.57
CA HIS A 9 0.46 3.04 25.02
C HIS A 9 0.72 4.08 23.93
N THR A 10 0.29 3.83 22.69
CA THR A 10 0.57 4.76 21.57
C THR A 10 -0.59 4.75 20.59
N ARG A 11 -0.94 5.95 20.10
CA ARG A 11 -1.92 6.13 19.02
C ARG A 11 -1.21 6.83 17.86
N TRP A 12 -1.46 6.39 16.64
CA TRP A 12 -0.86 6.98 15.45
C TRP A 12 -1.84 7.06 14.29
N GLU A 13 -1.60 8.04 13.43
CA GLU A 13 -2.26 8.19 12.14
C GLU A 13 -1.20 8.10 11.05
N CYS A 14 -0.94 6.87 10.59
CA CYS A 14 0.09 6.60 9.60
C CYS A 14 -0.46 6.75 8.17
N LYS A 15 -0.46 7.98 7.68
CA LYS A 15 -0.78 8.29 6.27
C LYS A 15 0.50 8.36 5.46
N TYR A 16 0.60 7.51 4.43
CA TYR A 16 1.77 7.46 3.55
C TYR A 16 1.39 7.76 2.10
N HIS A 17 2.20 8.58 1.43
CA HIS A 17 2.14 8.80 -0.01
C HIS A 17 3.21 7.94 -0.68
N ILE A 18 2.83 6.74 -1.10
CA ILE A 18 3.73 5.77 -1.74
C ILE A 18 3.62 5.90 -3.26
N VAL A 19 4.73 6.17 -3.95
CA VAL A 19 4.79 6.27 -5.42
C VAL A 19 5.85 5.31 -5.96
N PHE A 20 5.48 4.55 -6.99
CA PHE A 20 6.38 3.61 -7.66
C PHE A 20 6.74 4.11 -9.06
N ILE A 21 8.03 4.05 -9.40
CA ILE A 21 8.57 4.46 -10.70
C ILE A 21 9.34 3.28 -11.30
N PRO A 22 9.10 2.92 -12.59
CA PRO A 22 9.80 1.80 -13.21
C PRO A 22 11.25 2.15 -13.50
N LYS A 23 12.13 1.15 -13.46
CA LYS A 23 13.52 1.31 -13.89
C LYS A 23 13.54 1.84 -15.33
N TYR A 24 14.31 2.91 -15.57
CA TYR A 24 14.39 3.65 -16.83
C TYR A 24 13.13 4.39 -17.27
N ARG A 25 12.16 4.63 -16.37
CA ARG A 25 10.90 5.36 -16.65
C ARG A 25 10.15 4.87 -17.90
N ARG A 26 10.33 3.60 -18.28
CA ARG A 26 9.70 3.03 -19.46
C ARG A 26 8.19 2.97 -19.23
N LYS A 27 7.39 3.31 -20.24
CA LYS A 27 5.91 3.17 -20.24
C LYS A 27 5.46 1.69 -20.31
N ARG A 28 6.17 0.77 -19.66
CA ARG A 28 5.84 -0.67 -19.59
C ARG A 28 4.90 -1.01 -18.43
N LEU A 29 4.71 -0.09 -17.48
CA LEU A 29 3.78 -0.25 -16.36
C LEU A 29 2.30 -0.04 -16.72
N TYR A 30 1.93 -0.05 -18.00
CA TYR A 30 0.56 0.18 -18.46
C TYR A 30 -0.03 -1.12 -19.04
N GLY A 31 -1.34 -1.31 -18.87
CA GLY A 31 -2.05 -2.51 -19.32
C GLY A 31 -1.94 -3.65 -18.31
N VAL A 32 -1.46 -4.81 -18.76
CA VAL A 32 -1.48 -6.09 -18.02
C VAL A 32 -0.60 -6.03 -16.77
N ILE A 33 0.61 -5.51 -16.89
CA ILE A 33 1.58 -5.41 -15.77
C ILE A 33 1.03 -4.55 -14.63
N ARG A 34 0.20 -3.53 -14.93
CA ARG A 34 -0.45 -2.72 -13.88
C ARG A 34 -1.46 -3.54 -13.07
N ARG A 35 -2.19 -4.45 -13.72
CA ARG A 35 -3.20 -5.29 -13.06
C ARG A 35 -2.53 -6.29 -12.12
N GLU A 36 -1.51 -6.98 -12.62
CA GLU A 36 -0.72 -7.92 -11.82
C GLU A 36 -0.08 -7.23 -10.61
N LEU A 37 0.51 -6.04 -10.81
CA LEU A 37 1.08 -5.27 -9.70
C LEU A 37 0.02 -4.86 -8.67
N ILE A 38 -1.16 -4.41 -9.09
CA ILE A 38 -2.26 -4.06 -8.19
C ILE A 38 -2.75 -5.28 -7.39
N GLU A 39 -2.65 -6.50 -7.94
CA GLU A 39 -3.02 -7.74 -7.22
C GLU A 39 -1.92 -8.19 -6.24
N VAL A 40 -0.65 -8.02 -6.61
CA VAL A 40 0.50 -8.42 -5.77
C VAL A 40 0.76 -7.42 -4.63
N PHE A 41 0.56 -6.12 -4.84
CA PHE A 41 0.83 -5.10 -3.82
C PHE A 41 0.03 -5.35 -2.52
N PRO A 42 -1.29 -5.58 -2.54
CA PRO A 42 -2.05 -5.92 -1.35
C PRO A 42 -1.60 -7.25 -0.73
N LEU A 43 -1.22 -8.24 -1.53
CA LEU A 43 -0.77 -9.54 -1.03
C LEU A 43 0.47 -9.41 -0.15
N CYS A 44 1.45 -8.61 -0.58
CA CYS A 44 2.67 -8.33 0.18
C CYS A 44 2.46 -7.27 1.27
N VAL A 45 1.52 -6.33 1.08
CA VAL A 45 1.21 -5.23 2.00
C VAL A 45 0.05 -5.58 2.94
N ASN A 46 -0.23 -6.87 3.17
CA ASN A 46 -1.05 -7.31 4.30
C ASN A 46 -0.33 -7.06 5.64
N ILE A 47 0.01 -5.80 5.90
CA ILE A 47 0.14 -5.25 7.25
C ILE A 47 -1.31 -5.07 7.72
N THR A 48 -1.90 -6.21 8.13
CA THR A 48 -3.16 -6.37 8.87
C THR A 48 -4.37 -5.59 8.34
N PRO A 49 -5.39 -6.24 7.71
CA PRO A 49 -6.75 -5.77 7.91
C PRO A 49 -7.06 -6.10 9.36
N ASN A 50 -6.85 -5.09 10.21
CA ASN A 50 -7.38 -4.90 11.54
C ASN A 50 -8.16 -6.13 12.05
N SER A 51 -7.53 -6.83 12.99
CA SER A 51 -8.20 -7.66 13.97
C SER A 51 -9.55 -7.04 14.37
N THR A 52 -10.61 -7.66 13.86
CA THR A 52 -11.70 -8.12 14.72
C THR A 52 -11.58 -9.63 14.75
#